data_AF-A0A4S4A0M1-F1
#
_entry.id   AF-A0A4S4A0M1-F1
#
_cell.length_a   1.000
_cell.length_b   1.000
_cell.length_c   1.000
_cell.angle_alpha   90.00
_cell.angle_beta   90.00
_cell.angle_gamma   90.00
#
_symmetry.space_group_name_H-M   'P 1'
#
loop_
_entity.id
_entity.type
_entity.pdbx_description
1 polymer ?
#
loop_
_entity_poly.entity_id
_entity_poly.type
_entity_poly.pdbx_seq_one_letter_code
_entity_poly.pdbx_strand_id
1 'polypeptide(L)'
;MNNKLIFLVLGLLFIGVGIKVFCTPLTSYAVLATLFSITFLVNGLLELGYYITQKEKVYGYGWGVSAGILDLVLGICLLANPELSEIVLPYFIGFMLLFRSSTIFALGFELLSLKRHNWGWYMLFGAFGFLFSLFLILNPLFAAITIITWTSLSFITIGISKILYIMLYPQNIQPIL
;
A
#
# COMPACT_ATOMS: atom_id res chain seq x y z
N MET A 1 9.98 4.93 30.29
CA MET A 1 10.65 5.63 29.16
C MET A 1 9.79 6.81 28.77
N ASN A 2 10.32 8.03 28.72
CA ASN A 2 9.52 9.24 28.53
C ASN A 2 8.86 9.21 27.13
N ASN A 3 7.53 9.05 27.02
CA ASN A 3 6.82 8.88 25.74
C ASN A 3 7.22 9.97 24.74
N LYS A 4 7.46 11.20 25.20
CA LYS A 4 7.92 12.32 24.36
C LYS A 4 9.21 12.01 23.59
N LEU A 5 10.18 11.38 24.25
CA LEU A 5 11.45 11.01 23.63
C LEU A 5 11.22 9.97 22.53
N ILE A 6 10.31 9.02 22.76
CA ILE A 6 9.95 7.97 21.80
C ILE A 6 9.37 8.60 20.53
N PHE A 7 8.37 9.47 20.66
CA PHE A 7 7.75 10.14 19.51
C PHE A 7 8.75 11.04 18.76
N LEU A 8 9.68 11.69 19.46
CA LEU A 8 10.68 12.58 18.86
C LEU A 8 11.71 11.77 18.06
N VAL A 9 12.25 10.71 18.66
CA VAL A 9 13.21 9.82 18.00
C VAL A 9 12.56 9.15 16.79
N LEU A 10 11.33 8.63 16.93
CA LEU A 10 10.59 8.05 15.82
C LEU A 10 10.31 9.10 14.73
N GLY A 11 9.92 10.31 15.10
CA GLY A 11 9.65 11.40 14.16
C GLY A 11 10.86 11.73 13.30
N LEU A 12 12.02 11.94 13.92
CA LEU A 12 13.28 12.19 13.23
C LEU A 12 13.74 10.98 12.40
N LEU A 13 13.57 9.76 12.91
CA LEU A 13 13.89 8.53 12.20
C LEU A 13 13.06 8.41 10.92
N PHE A 14 11.74 8.61 11.00
CA PHE A 14 10.85 8.53 9.84
C PHE A 14 11.16 9.60 8.79
N ILE A 15 11.47 10.84 9.21
CA ILE A 15 11.94 11.89 8.29
C ILE A 15 13.24 11.46 7.61
N GLY A 16 14.23 10.98 8.39
CA GLY A 16 15.52 10.54 7.86
C GLY A 16 15.39 9.37 6.88
N VAL A 17 14.53 8.38 7.18
CA VAL A 17 14.20 7.28 6.27
C VAL A 17 13.54 7.80 5.00
N GLY A 18 12.55 8.69 5.11
CA GLY A 18 11.88 9.27 3.95
C GLY A 18 12.84 10.02 3.03
N ILE A 19 13.75 10.83 3.58
CA ILE A 19 14.81 11.52 2.83
C ILE A 19 15.74 10.50 2.17
N LYS A 20 16.18 9.46 2.89
CA LYS A 20 17.05 8.42 2.34
C LYS A 20 16.38 7.69 1.16
N VAL A 21 15.10 7.35 1.28
CA VAL A 21 14.32 6.72 0.20
C VAL A 21 14.32 7.57 -1.07
N PHE A 22 14.19 8.89 -0.92
CA PHE A 22 14.22 9.82 -2.04
C PHE A 22 15.62 10.00 -2.65
N CYS A 23 16.66 10.06 -1.81
CA CYS A 23 18.05 10.24 -2.26
C CYS A 23 18.64 8.99 -2.91
N THR A 24 18.17 7.78 -2.55
CA THR A 24 18.64 6.52 -3.10
C THR A 24 17.49 5.72 -3.72
N PRO A 25 16.89 6.19 -4.83
CA PRO A 25 15.67 5.63 -5.40
C PRO A 25 15.85 4.18 -5.85
N LEU A 26 16.98 3.84 -6.50
CA LEU A 26 17.22 2.50 -7.03
C LEU A 26 17.29 1.43 -5.92
N THR A 27 18.09 1.67 -4.88
CA THR A 27 18.21 0.72 -3.76
C THR A 27 16.92 0.64 -2.95
N SER A 28 16.21 1.76 -2.79
CA SER A 28 14.96 1.80 -2.05
C SER A 28 13.85 1.07 -2.81
N TYR A 29 13.86 1.16 -4.13
CA TYR A 29 12.96 0.41 -4.99
C TYR A 29 13.17 -1.10 -4.88
N ALA A 30 14.42 -1.58 -4.91
CA ALA A 30 14.74 -2.99 -4.70
C ALA A 30 14.26 -3.51 -3.33
N VAL A 31 14.40 -2.70 -2.27
CA VAL A 31 13.87 -3.03 -0.95
C VAL A 31 12.34 -3.12 -0.96
N LEU A 32 11.66 -2.19 -1.64
CA LEU A 32 10.20 -2.23 -1.78
C LEU A 32 9.73 -3.45 -2.59
N ALA A 33 10.43 -3.82 -3.66
CA ALA A 33 10.17 -5.04 -4.43
C ALA A 33 10.36 -6.31 -3.58
N THR A 34 11.36 -6.32 -2.70
CA THR A 34 11.57 -7.41 -1.75
C THR A 34 10.44 -7.50 -0.72
N LEU A 35 10.03 -6.36 -0.14
CA LEU A 35 8.91 -6.30 0.81
C LEU A 35 7.59 -6.72 0.15
N PHE A 36 7.38 -6.34 -1.10
CA PHE A 36 6.26 -6.78 -1.91
C PHE A 36 6.21 -8.32 -2.03
N SER A 37 7.35 -8.94 -2.32
CA SER A 37 7.47 -10.40 -2.41
C SER A 37 7.20 -11.10 -1.08
N ILE A 38 7.72 -10.54 0.02
CA ILE A 38 7.42 -11.03 1.39
C ILE A 38 5.94 -10.88 1.71
N THR A 39 5.29 -9.81 1.25
CA THR A 39 3.85 -9.59 1.48
C THR A 39 3.03 -10.72 0.86
N PHE A 40 3.37 -11.17 -0.35
CA PHE A 40 2.73 -12.33 -0.98
C PHE A 40 2.92 -13.61 -0.17
N LEU A 41 4.13 -13.88 0.32
CA LEU A 41 4.36 -15.04 1.18
C LEU A 41 3.53 -14.99 2.47
N VAL A 42 3.57 -13.86 3.16
CA VAL A 42 2.86 -13.70 4.42
C VAL A 42 1.35 -13.80 4.19
N ASN A 43 0.82 -13.17 3.14
CA ASN A 43 -0.61 -13.29 2.81
C ASN A 43 -0.99 -14.74 2.49
N GLY A 44 -0.21 -15.43 1.67
CA GLY A 44 -0.45 -16.83 1.34
C GLY A 44 -0.45 -17.76 2.56
N LEU A 45 0.50 -17.58 3.48
CA LEU A 45 0.54 -18.33 4.75
C LEU A 45 -0.68 -18.03 5.64
N LEU A 46 -1.03 -16.75 5.77
CA LEU A 46 -2.15 -16.32 6.62
C LEU A 46 -3.49 -16.79 6.05
N GLU A 47 -3.71 -16.67 4.75
CA GLU A 47 -4.93 -17.15 4.08
C GLU A 47 -5.07 -18.66 4.22
N LEU A 48 -4.00 -19.42 3.97
CA LEU A 48 -4.04 -20.86 4.17
C LEU A 48 -4.34 -21.24 5.63
N GLY A 49 -3.69 -20.60 6.59
CA GLY A 49 -3.98 -20.79 8.01
C GLY A 49 -5.45 -20.48 8.35
N TYR A 50 -5.97 -19.37 7.84
CA TYR A 50 -7.35 -18.93 8.07
C TYR A 50 -8.37 -19.92 7.50
N TYR A 51 -8.24 -20.28 6.22
CA TYR A 51 -9.20 -21.15 5.56
C TYR A 51 -9.12 -22.59 6.07
N ILE A 52 -7.92 -23.13 6.33
CA ILE A 52 -7.75 -24.49 6.88
C ILE A 52 -8.38 -24.62 8.27
N THR A 53 -8.23 -23.59 9.13
CA THR A 53 -8.78 -23.62 10.49
C THR A 53 -10.30 -23.42 10.54
N GLN A 54 -10.88 -22.70 9.58
CA GLN A 54 -12.30 -22.35 9.57
C GLN A 54 -13.09 -23.01 8.41
N LYS A 55 -12.57 -24.13 7.89
CA LYS A 55 -13.11 -24.82 6.70
C LYS A 55 -14.62 -25.10 6.73
N GLU A 56 -15.21 -25.32 7.90
CA GLU A 56 -16.64 -25.64 8.07
C GLU A 56 -17.54 -24.41 8.25
N LYS A 57 -16.96 -23.23 8.49
CA LYS A 57 -17.70 -21.99 8.82
C LYS A 57 -17.62 -20.93 7.72
N VAL A 58 -16.78 -21.12 6.72
CA VAL A 58 -16.46 -20.10 5.71
C VAL A 58 -16.91 -20.56 4.32
N TYR A 59 -17.87 -19.82 3.75
CA TYR A 59 -18.21 -19.96 2.34
C TYR A 59 -17.01 -19.59 1.45
N GLY A 60 -16.76 -20.37 0.40
CA GLY A 60 -15.64 -20.13 -0.51
C GLY A 60 -14.29 -20.70 -0.06
N TYR A 61 -14.27 -21.68 0.85
CA TYR A 61 -13.05 -22.37 1.30
C TYR A 61 -12.08 -22.74 0.16
N GLY A 62 -12.58 -23.36 -0.91
CA GLY A 62 -11.75 -23.77 -2.05
C GLY A 62 -11.09 -22.59 -2.77
N TRP A 63 -11.79 -21.46 -2.90
CA TRP A 63 -11.24 -20.24 -3.49
C TRP A 63 -10.16 -19.63 -2.60
N GLY A 64 -10.41 -19.57 -1.29
CA GLY A 64 -9.46 -19.05 -0.31
C GLY A 64 -8.17 -19.86 -0.23
N VAL A 65 -8.26 -21.20 -0.21
CA VAL A 65 -7.07 -22.07 -0.24
C VAL A 65 -6.31 -21.90 -1.56
N SER A 66 -7.01 -21.80 -2.68
CA SER A 66 -6.37 -21.63 -3.99
C SER A 66 -5.65 -20.28 -4.09
N ALA A 67 -6.27 -19.20 -3.60
CA ALA A 67 -5.66 -17.87 -3.53
C ALA A 67 -4.40 -17.89 -2.65
N GLY A 68 -4.48 -18.48 -1.45
CA GLY A 68 -3.32 -18.59 -0.57
C GLY A 68 -2.16 -19.41 -1.16
N ILE A 69 -2.45 -20.49 -1.91
CA ILE A 69 -1.42 -21.25 -2.65
C ILE A 69 -0.80 -20.40 -3.75
N LEU A 70 -1.61 -19.69 -4.55
CA LEU A 70 -1.11 -18.82 -5.61
C LEU A 70 -0.20 -17.74 -5.03
N ASP A 71 -0.60 -17.12 -3.92
CA ASP A 71 0.19 -16.09 -3.26
C ASP A 71 1.52 -16.62 -2.73
N LEU A 72 1.54 -17.83 -2.15
CA LEU A 72 2.78 -18.49 -1.76
C LEU A 72 3.70 -18.72 -2.96
N VAL A 73 3.18 -19.30 -4.04
CA VAL A 73 3.98 -19.60 -5.24
C VAL A 73 4.55 -18.32 -5.85
N LEU A 74 3.73 -17.26 -5.95
CA LEU A 74 4.18 -15.95 -6.41
C LEU A 74 5.25 -15.38 -5.49
N GLY A 75 5.02 -15.36 -4.17
CA GLY A 75 5.98 -14.84 -3.20
C GLY A 75 7.34 -15.57 -3.24
N ILE A 76 7.33 -16.91 -3.38
CA ILE A 76 8.56 -17.71 -3.52
C ILE A 76 9.27 -17.36 -4.83
N CYS A 77 8.54 -17.31 -5.94
CA CYS A 77 9.10 -17.01 -7.27
C CYS A 77 9.75 -15.62 -7.32
N LEU A 78 9.07 -14.64 -6.73
CA LEU A 78 9.53 -13.25 -6.65
C LEU A 78 10.78 -13.12 -5.76
N LEU A 79 10.80 -13.75 -4.59
CA LEU A 79 12.00 -13.75 -3.72
C LEU A 79 13.19 -14.47 -4.33
N ALA A 80 12.95 -15.56 -5.07
CA ALA A 80 13.99 -16.28 -5.77
C ALA A 80 14.62 -15.46 -6.90
N ASN A 81 13.89 -14.48 -7.46
CA ASN A 81 14.31 -13.65 -8.58
C ASN A 81 14.03 -12.17 -8.30
N PRO A 82 14.94 -11.45 -7.59
CA PRO A 82 14.76 -10.04 -7.27
C PRO A 82 14.46 -9.15 -8.49
N GLU A 83 15.07 -9.44 -9.64
CA GLU A 83 14.81 -8.72 -10.89
C GLU A 83 13.35 -8.86 -11.36
N LEU A 84 12.75 -10.06 -11.22
CA LEU A 84 11.33 -10.25 -11.53
C LEU A 84 10.44 -9.45 -10.58
N SER A 85 10.83 -9.34 -9.31
CA SER A 85 10.10 -8.52 -8.32
C SER A 85 10.06 -7.05 -8.70
N GLU A 86 11.20 -6.53 -9.14
CA GLU A 86 11.32 -5.14 -9.62
C GLU A 86 10.54 -4.90 -10.91
N ILE A 87 10.45 -5.89 -11.79
CA ILE A 87 9.64 -5.77 -13.02
C ILE A 87 8.15 -5.84 -12.70
N VAL A 88 7.72 -6.74 -11.83
CA VAL A 88 6.30 -7.03 -11.57
C VAL A 88 5.66 -5.97 -10.67
N LEU A 89 6.38 -5.42 -9.70
CA LEU A 89 5.85 -4.48 -8.72
C LEU A 89 5.10 -3.27 -9.33
N PRO A 90 5.61 -2.53 -10.34
CA PRO A 90 4.92 -1.38 -10.90
C PRO A 90 3.63 -1.78 -11.60
N TYR A 91 3.62 -2.93 -12.30
CA TYR A 91 2.42 -3.45 -12.93
C TYR A 91 1.37 -3.83 -11.88
N PHE A 92 1.79 -4.53 -10.82
CA PHE A 92 0.89 -4.88 -9.74
C PHE A 92 0.22 -3.64 -9.14
N ILE A 93 1.01 -2.61 -8.81
CA ILE A 93 0.50 -1.33 -8.28
C ILE A 93 -0.41 -0.62 -9.28
N GLY A 94 -0.04 -0.59 -10.56
CA GLY A 94 -0.86 -0.02 -11.63
C GLY A 94 -2.22 -0.71 -11.78
N PHE A 95 -2.24 -2.04 -11.80
CA PHE A 95 -3.48 -2.83 -11.86
C PHE A 95 -4.32 -2.67 -10.60
N MET A 96 -3.70 -2.67 -9.41
CA MET A 96 -4.39 -2.40 -8.15
C MET A 96 -5.10 -1.04 -8.18
N LEU A 97 -4.39 0.00 -8.65
CA LEU A 97 -4.95 1.33 -8.79
C LEU A 97 -6.08 1.36 -9.82
N LEU A 98 -5.95 0.64 -10.93
CA LEU A 98 -6.98 0.54 -11.96
C LEU A 98 -8.28 -0.04 -11.40
N PHE A 99 -8.21 -1.17 -10.70
CA PHE A 99 -9.39 -1.76 -10.07
C PHE A 99 -9.97 -0.83 -9.00
N ARG A 100 -9.11 -0.21 -8.18
CA ARG A 100 -9.56 0.72 -7.13
C ARG A 100 -10.29 1.94 -7.70
N SER A 101 -9.73 2.55 -8.74
CA SER A 101 -10.33 3.69 -9.42
C SER A 101 -11.60 3.32 -10.17
N SER A 102 -11.66 2.13 -10.75
CA SER A 102 -12.88 1.60 -11.39
C SER A 102 -14.02 1.47 -10.37
N THR A 103 -13.74 0.98 -9.15
CA THR A 103 -14.74 0.91 -8.07
C THR A 103 -15.20 2.31 -7.63
N ILE A 104 -14.28 3.26 -7.47
CA ILE A 104 -14.65 4.65 -7.10
C ILE A 104 -15.53 5.29 -8.18
N PHE A 105 -15.19 5.05 -9.45
CA PHE A 105 -15.97 5.52 -10.58
C PHE A 105 -17.38 4.90 -10.59
N ALA A 106 -17.49 3.59 -10.38
CA ALA A 106 -18.76 2.87 -10.28
C ALA A 106 -19.64 3.36 -9.11
N LEU A 107 -19.03 3.64 -7.95
CA LEU A 107 -19.73 4.26 -6.80
C LEU A 107 -20.31 5.63 -7.15
N GLY A 108 -19.67 6.39 -8.04
CA GLY A 108 -20.21 7.64 -8.57
C GLY A 108 -21.53 7.44 -9.31
N PHE A 109 -21.64 6.40 -10.16
CA PHE A 109 -22.90 6.05 -10.84
C PHE A 109 -23.99 5.62 -9.87
N GLU A 110 -23.63 4.83 -8.86
CA GLU A 110 -24.55 4.43 -7.81
C GLU A 110 -25.11 5.65 -7.07
N LEU A 111 -24.25 6.59 -6.66
CA LEU A 111 -24.66 7.83 -5.99
C LEU A 111 -25.53 8.72 -6.89
N LEU A 112 -25.27 8.74 -8.20
CA LEU A 112 -26.09 9.44 -9.18
C LEU A 112 -27.51 8.84 -9.24
N SER A 113 -27.61 7.51 -9.28
CA SER A 113 -28.90 6.81 -9.27
C SER A 113 -29.71 7.08 -7.99
N LEU A 114 -29.01 7.26 -6.87
CA LEU A 114 -29.57 7.59 -5.56
C LEU A 114 -29.80 9.09 -5.33
N LYS A 115 -29.57 9.95 -6.34
CA LYS A 115 -29.71 11.42 -6.28
C LYS A 115 -28.95 12.08 -5.11
N ARG A 116 -27.78 11.54 -4.73
CA ARG A 116 -26.94 12.08 -3.64
C ARG A 116 -25.99 13.16 -4.15
N HIS A 117 -25.88 14.28 -3.44
CA HIS A 117 -25.19 15.49 -3.90
C HIS A 117 -23.70 15.32 -4.31
N ASN A 118 -22.99 14.32 -3.79
CA ASN A 118 -21.54 14.18 -3.98
C ASN A 118 -21.13 13.29 -5.17
N TRP A 119 -22.07 12.77 -5.97
CA TRP A 119 -21.79 11.79 -7.03
C TRP A 119 -20.70 12.24 -8.03
N GLY A 120 -20.71 13.52 -8.40
CA GLY A 120 -19.78 14.09 -9.39
C GLY A 120 -18.31 14.02 -8.95
N TRP A 121 -18.04 14.16 -7.65
CA TRP A 121 -16.68 14.06 -7.12
C TRP A 121 -16.13 12.63 -7.24
N TYR A 122 -16.94 11.61 -6.92
CA TYR A 122 -16.54 10.21 -7.06
C TYR A 122 -16.27 9.85 -8.53
N MET A 123 -17.12 10.31 -9.45
CA MET A 123 -16.88 10.10 -10.88
C MET A 123 -15.60 10.80 -11.36
N LEU A 124 -15.37 12.05 -10.97
CA LEU A 124 -14.19 12.80 -11.37
C LEU A 124 -12.90 12.11 -10.89
N PHE A 125 -12.80 11.80 -9.59
CA PHE A 125 -11.62 11.15 -9.03
C PHE A 125 -11.45 9.71 -9.52
N GLY A 126 -12.56 8.99 -9.73
CA GLY A 126 -12.55 7.67 -10.33
C GLY A 126 -12.00 7.68 -11.75
N ALA A 127 -12.48 8.59 -12.61
CA ALA A 127 -12.02 8.73 -13.99
C ALA A 127 -10.56 9.17 -14.07
N PHE A 128 -10.15 10.16 -13.26
CA PHE A 128 -8.76 10.59 -13.22
C PHE A 128 -7.83 9.47 -12.75
N GLY A 129 -8.19 8.77 -11.67
CA GLY A 129 -7.43 7.63 -11.18
C GLY A 129 -7.36 6.48 -12.18
N PHE A 130 -8.44 6.22 -12.93
CA PHE A 130 -8.48 5.20 -13.97
C PHE A 130 -7.49 5.53 -15.10
N LEU A 131 -7.53 6.76 -15.63
CA LEU A 131 -6.59 7.20 -16.66
C LEU A 131 -5.14 7.20 -16.14
N PHE A 132 -4.93 7.66 -14.92
CA PHE A 132 -3.62 7.66 -14.29
C PHE A 132 -3.08 6.22 -14.09
N SER A 133 -3.94 5.27 -13.71
CA SER A 133 -3.55 3.87 -13.57
C SER A 133 -3.13 3.23 -14.90
N LEU A 134 -3.84 3.52 -15.99
CA LEU A 134 -3.44 3.08 -17.33
C LEU A 134 -2.09 3.67 -17.71
N PHE A 135 -1.86 4.95 -17.40
CA PHE A 135 -0.58 5.61 -17.64
C PHE A 135 0.57 4.94 -16.86
N LEU A 136 0.34 4.52 -15.62
CA LEU A 136 1.31 3.77 -14.80
C LEU A 136 1.64 2.40 -15.40
N ILE A 137 0.62 1.65 -15.85
CA ILE A 137 0.81 0.32 -16.45
C ILE A 137 1.60 0.43 -17.76
N LEU A 138 1.30 1.44 -18.59
CA LEU A 138 1.99 1.66 -19.87
C LEU A 138 3.42 2.21 -19.68
N ASN A 139 3.70 2.87 -18.55
CA ASN A 139 5.01 3.47 -18.25
C ASN A 139 5.53 2.96 -16.89
N PRO A 140 6.03 1.72 -16.81
CA PRO A 140 6.45 1.10 -15.55
C PRO A 140 7.57 1.87 -14.84
N LEU A 141 8.44 2.57 -15.59
CA LEU A 141 9.47 3.44 -15.03
C LEU A 141 8.84 4.62 -14.25
N PHE A 142 7.80 5.24 -14.80
CA PHE A 142 7.07 6.31 -14.12
C PHE A 142 6.32 5.76 -12.89
N ALA A 143 5.80 4.54 -12.97
CA ALA A 143 5.19 3.87 -11.84
C ALA A 143 6.19 3.58 -10.71
N ALA A 144 7.41 3.13 -11.01
CA ALA A 144 8.47 2.96 -10.01
C ALA A 144 8.81 4.29 -9.30
N ILE A 145 8.98 5.38 -10.05
CA ILE A 145 9.22 6.72 -9.49
C ILE A 145 8.06 7.16 -8.59
N THR A 146 6.83 6.91 -9.03
CA THR A 146 5.62 7.21 -8.27
C THR A 146 5.61 6.45 -6.94
N ILE A 147 5.89 5.15 -6.94
CA ILE A 147 5.98 4.30 -5.74
C ILE A 147 7.01 4.88 -4.76
N ILE A 148 8.22 5.21 -5.22
CA ILE A 148 9.29 5.76 -4.37
C ILE A 148 8.89 7.12 -3.80
N THR A 149 8.35 8.00 -4.64
CA THR A 149 7.97 9.37 -4.26
C THR A 149 6.89 9.35 -3.19
N TRP A 150 5.82 8.57 -3.41
CA TRP A 150 4.74 8.43 -2.43
C TRP A 150 5.21 7.77 -1.15
N THR A 151 6.03 6.72 -1.23
CA THR A 151 6.59 6.06 -0.04
C THR A 151 7.45 7.02 0.79
N SER A 152 8.34 7.77 0.15
CA SER A 152 9.16 8.79 0.79
C SER A 152 8.30 9.86 1.47
N LEU A 153 7.31 10.38 0.76
CA LEU A 153 6.40 11.39 1.27
C LEU A 153 5.57 10.87 2.45
N SER A 154 5.12 9.61 2.40
CA SER A 154 4.45 8.94 3.52
C SER A 154 5.34 8.89 4.76
N PHE A 155 6.62 8.50 4.63
CA PHE A 155 7.53 8.49 5.77
C PHE A 155 7.79 9.88 6.34
N ILE A 156 8.01 10.88 5.48
CA ILE A 156 8.21 12.28 5.91
C ILE A 156 6.98 12.79 6.64
N THR A 157 5.78 12.58 6.09
CA THR A 157 4.52 13.04 6.69
C THR A 157 4.23 12.34 8.02
N ILE A 158 4.51 11.04 8.15
CA ILE A 158 4.45 10.31 9.42
C ILE A 158 5.44 10.90 10.44
N GLY A 159 6.66 11.23 10.02
CA GLY A 159 7.65 11.80 10.92
C GLY A 159 7.25 13.20 11.41
N ILE A 160 6.76 14.06 10.50
CA ILE A 160 6.23 15.38 10.83
C ILE A 160 5.04 15.28 11.78
N SER A 161 4.10 14.37 11.54
CA SER A 161 2.92 14.23 12.40
C SER A 161 3.28 13.82 13.83
N LYS A 162 4.30 12.97 14.02
CA LYS A 162 4.81 12.61 15.35
C LYS A 162 5.45 13.80 16.09
N ILE A 163 6.19 14.66 15.38
CA ILE A 163 6.78 15.87 15.96
C ILE A 163 5.67 16.88 16.34
N LEU A 164 4.71 17.10 15.43
CA LEU A 164 3.57 17.99 15.67
C LEU A 164 2.73 17.51 16.86
N TYR A 165 2.54 16.19 17.02
CA TYR A 165 1.80 15.64 18.15
C TYR A 165 2.43 16.01 19.50
N ILE A 166 3.76 15.97 19.61
CA ILE A 166 4.47 16.40 20.83
C ILE A 166 4.26 17.89 21.08
N MET A 167 4.30 18.72 20.03
CA MET A 167 4.12 20.18 20.14
C MET A 167 2.71 20.55 20.58
N LEU A 168 1.69 19.85 20.09
CA LEU A 168 0.28 20.11 20.40
C LEU A 168 -0.15 19.55 21.77
N TYR A 169 0.43 18.42 22.20
CA TYR A 169 0.07 17.76 23.46
C TYR A 169 1.25 17.58 24.43
N PRO A 170 1.88 18.68 24.89
CA PRO A 170 3.07 18.61 25.71
C PRO A 170 2.83 18.01 27.10
N GLN A 171 1.59 17.95 27.62
CA GLN A 171 1.29 17.43 28.96
C GLN A 171 0.61 16.05 28.96
N ASN A 172 0.13 15.54 27.81
CA ASN A 172 -0.69 14.33 27.75
C ASN A 172 -0.36 13.48 26.50
N ILE A 173 0.86 12.94 26.45
CA ILE A 173 1.28 12.03 25.37
C ILE A 173 0.78 10.62 25.70
N GLN A 174 -0.47 10.36 25.32
CA GLN A 174 -1.01 9.00 25.32
C GLN A 174 -0.48 8.24 24.10
N PRO A 175 -0.22 6.93 24.22
CA PRO A 175 0.11 6.12 23.06
C PRO A 175 -1.12 6.06 22.14
N ILE A 176 -1.11 6.83 21.07
CA ILE A 176 -2.01 6.55 19.94
C ILE A 176 -1.37 5.37 19.22
N LEU A 177 -2.00 4.19 19.38
CA LEU A 177 -1.75 2.88 18.74
C LEU A 177 -0.44 2.73 17.96
#